data_AF-A0AAN4HFW6-F1
#
_entry.id   AF-A0AAN4HFW6-F1
#
_cell.length_a   1.000
_cell.length_b   1.000
_cell.length_c   1.000
_cell.angle_alpha   90.00
_cell.angle_beta   90.00
_cell.angle_gamma   90.00
#
_symmetry.space_group_name_H-M   'P 1'
#
loop_
_entity.id
_entity.type
_entity.pdbx_description
1 polymer ?
#
loop_
_entity_poly.entity_id
_entity_poly.type
_entity_poly.pdbx_seq_one_letter_code
_entity_poly.pdbx_strand_id
1 'polypeptide(L)' 'MKLIAVDPSVIPLGSKVWVEGYGVAIAGDTGGAIKGNKIDVLMPDKGTSSSWGRKTVTVKVLN' A
#
# COMPACT_ATOMS: atom_id res chain seq x y z
N MET A 1 10.15 0.10 -9.18
CA MET A 1 9.65 -0.80 -8.12
C MET A 1 8.64 -0.02 -7.29
N LYS A 2 7.45 -0.58 -7.02
CA LYS A 2 6.45 0.09 -6.18
C LYS A 2 6.61 -0.35 -4.73
N LEU A 3 6.50 0.61 -3.82
CA LEU A 3 6.49 0.39 -2.38
C LEU A 3 5.17 0.90 -1.80
N ILE A 4 4.75 0.25 -0.71
CA ILE A 4 3.63 0.70 0.11
C ILE A 4 4.05 0.74 1.58
N ALA A 5 3.46 1.67 2.32
CA ALA A 5 3.53 1.68 3.78
C ALA A 5 2.40 0.81 4.35
N VAL A 6 2.71 0.00 5.35
CA VAL A 6 1.75 -0.94 5.98
C VAL A 6 1.85 -0.90 7.50
N ASP A 7 0.91 -1.57 8.17
CA ASP A 7 1.10 -2.05 9.54
C ASP A 7 1.79 -3.43 9.50
N PRO A 8 3.02 -3.59 10.00
CA PRO A 8 3.74 -4.86 9.98
C PRO A 8 3.08 -6.00 10.76
N SER A 9 2.18 -5.68 11.70
CA SER A 9 1.41 -6.69 12.43
C SER A 9 0.32 -7.35 11.57
N VAL A 10 -0.05 -6.73 10.45
CA VAL A 10 -1.05 -7.23 9.49
C VAL A 10 -0.38 -7.74 8.21
N ILE A 11 0.55 -6.97 7.64
CA ILE A 11 1.32 -7.36 6.45
C ILE A 11 2.80 -7.26 6.80
N PRO A 12 3.53 -8.40 6.93
CA PRO A 12 4.96 -8.37 7.24
C PRO A 12 5.76 -7.55 6.23
N LEU A 13 6.74 -6.79 6.70
CA LEU A 13 7.67 -6.09 5.82
C LEU A 13 8.44 -7.09 4.94
N GLY A 14 8.74 -6.67 3.71
CA GLY A 14 9.32 -7.50 2.65
C GLY A 14 8.28 -8.29 1.85
N SER A 15 7.02 -8.38 2.31
CA SER A 15 5.96 -9.08 1.58
C SER A 15 5.74 -8.46 0.20
N LYS A 16 5.62 -9.31 -0.82
CA LYS A 16 5.09 -8.91 -2.12
C LYS A 16 3.58 -8.91 -2.04
N VAL A 17 2.94 -7.86 -2.53
CA VAL A 17 1.47 -7.72 -2.51
C VAL A 17 0.95 -7.29 -3.87
N TRP A 18 -0.30 -7.62 -4.15
CA TRP A 18 -1.10 -7.01 -5.21
C TRP A 18 -2.17 -6.13 -4.57
N VAL A 19 -2.25 -4.86 -5.01
CA VAL A 19 -3.24 -3.90 -4.57
C VAL A 19 -4.17 -3.59 -5.75
N GLU A 20 -5.46 -3.80 -5.55
CA GLU A 20 -6.49 -3.54 -6.57
C GLU A 20 -6.40 -2.11 -7.11
N GLY A 21 -6.32 -1.98 -8.44
CA GLY A 21 -6.18 -0.70 -9.14
C GLY A 21 -4.78 -0.06 -9.08
N TYR A 22 -3.86 -0.55 -8.24
CA TYR A 22 -2.50 -0.02 -8.12
C TYR A 22 -1.44 -1.00 -8.67
N GLY A 23 -1.65 -2.31 -8.53
CA GLY A 23 -0.77 -3.36 -9.04
C GLY A 23 0.14 -3.96 -7.97
N VAL A 24 1.25 -4.58 -8.42
CA VAL A 24 2.18 -5.30 -7.53
C VAL A 24 3.14 -4.33 -6.86
N ALA A 25 3.36 -4.50 -5.55
CA ALA A 25 4.25 -3.68 -4.73
C ALA A 25 4.94 -4.51 -3.64
N ILE A 26 5.95 -3.92 -3.00
CA ILE A 26 6.59 -4.45 -1.79
C ILE A 26 6.11 -3.65 -0.58
N ALA A 27 5.72 -4.36 0.47
CA ALA A 27 5.53 -3.77 1.80
C ALA A 27 6.90 -3.43 2.39
N GLY A 28 7.38 -2.20 2.19
CA GLY A 28 8.75 -1.84 2.56
C GLY A 28 8.86 -0.57 3.39
N ASP A 29 7.74 -0.03 3.86
CA ASP A 29 7.73 1.11 4.75
C ASP A 29 6.60 1.00 5.80
N THR A 30 6.64 1.88 6.79
CA THR A 30 5.63 1.99 7.85
C THR A 30 5.27 3.46 8.07
N GLY A 31 4.16 3.72 8.77
CA GLY A 31 3.79 5.08 9.15
C GLY A 31 3.00 5.10 10.45
N GLY A 32 3.17 6.16 11.25
CA GLY A 32 2.45 6.31 12.52
C GLY A 32 0.92 6.26 12.36
N ALA A 33 0.41 6.78 11.23
CA ALA A 33 -1.01 6.80 10.89
C ALA A 33 -1.49 5.59 10.05
N ILE A 34 -0.60 4.66 9.73
CA ILE A 34 -0.87 3.46 8.93
C ILE A 34 -0.93 2.27 9.89
N LYS A 35 -2.13 1.99 10.40
CA LYS A 35 -2.41 1.01 11.46
C LYS A 35 -3.58 0.11 11.06
N GLY A 36 -3.50 -1.17 11.42
CA GLY A 36 -4.49 -2.18 11.04
C GLY A 36 -4.56 -2.40 9.53
N ASN A 37 -5.77 -2.56 8.99
CA ASN A 37 -6.02 -2.80 7.56
C ASN A 37 -5.95 -1.52 6.71
N LYS A 38 -4.95 -0.68 6.95
CA LYS A 38 -4.70 0.56 6.23
C LYS A 38 -3.34 0.48 5.56
N ILE A 39 -3.26 0.94 4.33
CA ILE A 39 -2.01 1.06 3.58
C ILE A 39 -1.87 2.48 3.01
N ASP A 40 -0.64 2.88 2.71
CA ASP A 40 -0.36 4.07 1.90
C ASP A 40 0.39 3.68 0.62
N VAL A 41 -0.03 4.25 -0.50
CA VAL A 41 0.50 3.94 -1.84
C VAL A 41 1.20 5.17 -2.41
N LEU A 42 2.44 5.01 -2.84
CA LEU A 42 3.20 6.09 -3.46
C LEU A 42 2.66 6.40 -4.86
N MET A 43 2.25 7.65 -5.08
CA MET A 43 1.87 8.16 -6.39
C MET A 43 2.95 9.10 -6.95
N PRO A 44 3.13 9.17 -8.27
CA PRO A 44 4.21 9.96 -8.88
C PRO A 44 4.03 11.47 -8.71
N ASP A 45 2.79 11.95 -8.58
CA ASP A 45 2.49 13.38 -8.47
C ASP A 45 1.18 13.64 -7.71
N LYS A 46 0.94 14.93 -7.42
CA LYS A 46 -0.22 15.38 -6.66
C LYS A 46 -1.54 15.15 -7.39
N GLY A 47 -1.56 15.30 -8.72
CA GLY A 47 -2.74 15.09 -9.55
C GLY A 47 -3.18 13.63 -9.49
N THR A 48 -2.25 12.70 -9.74
CA THR A 48 -2.53 11.25 -9.65
C THR A 48 -2.91 10.82 -8.24
N SER A 49 -2.27 11.37 -7.19
CA SER A 49 -2.68 11.17 -5.80
C SER A 49 -4.13 11.62 -5.52
N SER A 50 -4.50 12.79 -6.05
CA SER A 50 -5.85 13.35 -5.86
C SER A 50 -6.90 12.53 -6.60
N SER A 51 -6.62 12.10 -7.83
CA SER A 51 -7.51 11.23 -8.61
C SER A 51 -7.65 9.83 -8.00
N TRP A 52 -6.60 9.32 -7.36
CA TRP A 52 -6.67 8.03 -6.66
C TRP A 52 -7.62 8.07 -5.46
N GLY A 53 -7.48 9.11 -4.63
CA GLY A 53 -8.31 9.36 -3.47
C GLY A 53 -8.14 8.33 -2.33
N ARG A 54 -8.87 8.54 -1.24
CA ARG A 54 -9.01 7.54 -0.17
C ARG A 54 -10.15 6.60 -0.52
N LYS A 55 -9.87 5.31 -0.50
CA LYS A 55 -10.85 4.27 -0.84
C LYS A 55 -10.46 2.94 -0.22
N THR A 56 -11.46 2.11 0.01
CA THR A 56 -11.26 0.70 0.38
C THR A 56 -10.95 -0.07 -0.89
N VAL A 57 -9.89 -0.87 -0.86
CA VAL A 57 -9.44 -1.70 -1.98
C VAL A 57 -9.07 -3.08 -1.47
N THR A 58 -9.11 -4.07 -2.36
CA THR A 58 -8.61 -5.40 -2.05
C THR A 58 -7.09 -5.44 -2.11
N VAL A 59 -6.48 -6.04 -1.10
CA VAL A 59 -5.03 -6.32 -1.06
C VAL A 59 -4.84 -7.82 -0.91
N LYS A 60 -3.95 -8.40 -1.72
CA LYS A 60 -3.55 -9.81 -1.65
C LYS A 60 -2.05 -9.89 -1.35
N VAL A 61 -1.68 -10.62 -0.31
CA VAL A 61 -0.29 -11.02 -0.09
C VAL A 61 0.04 -12.13 -1.08
N LEU A 62 1.10 -11.94 -1.86
CA LEU A 62 1.56 -12.88 -2.87
C LEU A 62 2.70 -13.68 -2.25
N ASN A 63 2.46 -14.98 -2.05
CA ASN A 63 3.48 -15.93 -1.62
C ASN A 63 4.52 -16.17 -2.73
#